data_AF-A0A1T3IKL6-F1
#
_entry.id   AF-A0A1T3IKL6-F1
#
_cell.length_a   1.000
_cell.length_b   1.000
_cell.length_c   1.000
_cell.angle_alpha   90.00
_cell.angle_beta   90.00
_cell.angle_gamma   90.00
#
_symmetry.space_group_name_H-M   'P 1'
#
loop_
_entity.id
_entity.type
_entity.pdbx_description
1 polymer ?
#
loop_
_entity_poly.entity_id
_entity_poly.type
_entity_poly.pdbx_seq_one_letter_code
_entity_poly.pdbx_strand_id
1 'polypeptide(L)'
;MKRGLLLLFIILSVCVGAQQLPPPPAMSNLEQKRLIDEFIDVSNYKEALTNYAKFYLELKMFDYDVSPPKELITKEQVRSIINNLNFEDFKISLYSSLSFISQENLKELIQFHKKIGGQLSKNNSVFLITPTIDLNLKNQLDYMIENIKNN
;
A
#
# COMPACT_ATOMS: atom_id res chain seq x y z
N MET A 1 -30.06 -39.52 -27.32
CA MET A 1 -29.41 -39.63 -25.98
C MET A 1 -27.92 -39.24 -25.97
N LYS A 2 -27.08 -39.65 -26.93
CA LYS A 2 -25.62 -39.38 -26.89
C LYS A 2 -25.20 -37.89 -27.01
N ARG A 3 -25.96 -37.06 -27.75
CA ARG A 3 -25.62 -35.62 -27.96
C ARG A 3 -25.94 -34.73 -26.75
N GLY A 4 -27.00 -35.03 -26.01
CA GLY A 4 -27.37 -34.27 -24.81
C GLY A 4 -26.40 -34.49 -23.65
N LEU A 5 -25.90 -35.72 -23.48
CA LEU A 5 -24.88 -36.03 -22.48
C LEU A 5 -23.56 -35.29 -22.75
N LEU A 6 -23.17 -35.15 -24.01
CA LEU A 6 -21.94 -34.46 -24.39
C LEU A 6 -21.99 -32.96 -24.08
N LEU A 7 -23.14 -32.32 -24.35
CA LEU A 7 -23.38 -30.92 -24.00
C LEU A 7 -23.35 -30.71 -22.48
N LEU A 8 -23.93 -31.62 -21.70
CA LEU A 8 -23.89 -31.55 -20.23
C LEU A 8 -22.46 -31.65 -19.69
N PHE A 9 -21.63 -32.50 -20.31
CA PHE A 9 -20.23 -32.70 -19.93
C PHE A 9 -19.36 -31.46 -20.20
N ILE A 10 -19.60 -30.79 -21.33
CA ILE A 10 -18.89 -29.55 -21.68
C ILE A 10 -19.25 -28.42 -20.71
N ILE A 11 -20.53 -28.27 -20.36
CA ILE A 11 -20.99 -27.23 -19.42
C ILE A 11 -20.41 -27.47 -18.02
N LEU A 12 -20.42 -28.71 -17.53
CA LEU A 12 -19.84 -29.06 -16.24
C LEU A 12 -18.32 -28.81 -16.20
N SER A 13 -17.59 -29.09 -17.28
CA SER A 13 -16.15 -28.84 -17.36
C SER A 13 -15.78 -27.36 -17.26
N VAL A 14 -16.63 -26.45 -17.76
CA VAL A 14 -16.40 -25.00 -17.67
C VAL A 14 -16.70 -24.48 -16.26
N CYS A 15 -17.65 -25.08 -15.54
CA CYS A 15 -17.99 -24.67 -14.18
C CYS A 15 -16.92 -25.07 -13.13
N VAL A 16 -16.19 -26.17 -13.33
CA VAL A 16 -15.13 -26.62 -12.39
C VAL A 16 -13.92 -25.67 -12.42
N GLY A 17 -13.61 -25.05 -13.56
CA GLY A 17 -12.52 -24.08 -13.68
C GLY A 17 -12.79 -22.70 -13.05
N ALA A 18 -14.06 -22.39 -12.73
CA ALA A 18 -14.46 -21.10 -12.15
C ALA A 18 -14.42 -21.09 -10.60
N GLN A 19 -14.19 -22.22 -9.95
CA GLN A 19 -14.09 -22.35 -8.49
C GLN A 19 -12.65 -22.30 -7.98
N GLN A 20 -11.80 -21.49 -8.63
CA GLN A 20 -10.51 -21.17 -8.05
C GLN A 20 -10.79 -20.26 -6.84
N LEU A 21 -10.94 -20.88 -5.67
CA LEU A 21 -10.99 -20.18 -4.39
C LEU A 21 -9.85 -19.17 -4.40
N PRO A 22 -10.11 -17.88 -4.13
CA PRO A 22 -9.04 -16.91 -4.04
C PRO A 22 -8.01 -17.48 -3.06
N PRO A 23 -6.70 -17.46 -3.40
CA PRO A 23 -5.69 -17.96 -2.50
C PRO A 23 -5.92 -17.30 -1.14
N PRO A 24 -5.84 -18.07 -0.03
CA PRO A 24 -6.04 -17.50 1.28
C PRO A 24 -5.11 -16.29 1.42
N PRO A 25 -5.59 -15.19 2.04
CA PRO A 25 -4.77 -14.00 2.19
C PRO A 25 -3.42 -14.42 2.80
N ALA A 26 -2.33 -14.04 2.13
CA ALA A 26 -0.99 -14.44 2.53
C ALA A 26 -0.69 -13.86 3.92
N MET A 27 -0.88 -14.67 4.95
CA MET A 27 -0.63 -14.27 6.33
C MET A 27 0.87 -14.43 6.60
N SER A 28 1.56 -13.32 6.87
CA SER A 28 2.95 -13.35 7.30
C SER A 28 3.08 -14.18 8.58
N ASN A 29 3.86 -15.26 8.54
CA ASN A 29 4.24 -15.98 9.75
C ASN A 29 5.13 -15.09 10.66
N LEU A 30 5.38 -15.52 11.90
CA LEU A 30 6.09 -14.71 12.90
C LEU A 30 7.49 -14.26 12.40
N GLU A 31 8.21 -15.15 11.73
CA GLU A 31 9.53 -14.83 11.17
C GLU A 31 9.43 -13.79 10.05
N GLN A 32 8.47 -13.95 9.14
CA GLN A 32 8.23 -13.00 8.06
C GLN A 32 7.89 -11.61 8.62
N LYS A 33 7.03 -11.53 9.66
CA LYS A 33 6.72 -10.25 10.32
C LYS A 33 7.96 -9.58 10.88
N ARG A 34 8.83 -10.34 11.57
CA ARG A 34 10.08 -9.83 12.12
C ARG A 34 11.00 -9.27 11.04
N LEU A 35 11.12 -9.97 9.91
CA LEU A 35 11.91 -9.48 8.77
C LEU A 35 11.28 -8.22 8.15
N ILE A 36 9.95 -8.15 8.05
CA ILE A 36 9.26 -6.96 7.55
C ILE A 36 9.47 -5.77 8.49
N ASP A 37 9.40 -5.98 9.81
CA ASP A 37 9.68 -4.95 10.81
C ASP A 37 11.12 -4.44 10.70
N GLU A 38 12.10 -5.35 10.58
CA GLU A 38 13.50 -4.98 10.38
C GLU A 38 13.68 -4.20 9.06
N PHE A 39 13.05 -4.65 7.97
CA PHE A 39 13.07 -3.93 6.70
C PHE A 39 12.50 -2.51 6.83
N ILE A 40 11.35 -2.35 7.50
CA ILE A 40 10.71 -1.05 7.73
C ILE A 40 11.66 -0.09 8.46
N ASP A 41 12.36 -0.60 9.48
CA ASP A 41 13.30 0.18 10.28
C ASP A 41 14.52 0.61 9.45
N VAL A 42 15.25 -0.36 8.87
CA VAL A 42 16.53 -0.08 8.21
C VAL A 42 16.38 0.72 6.91
N SER A 43 15.20 0.72 6.30
CA SER A 43 14.92 1.47 5.07
C SER A 43 14.36 2.87 5.34
N ASN A 44 14.24 3.30 6.60
CA ASN A 44 13.55 4.55 6.97
C ASN A 44 12.12 4.63 6.37
N TYR A 45 11.45 3.48 6.27
CA TYR A 45 10.22 3.34 5.49
C TYR A 45 9.13 4.29 5.97
N LYS A 46 9.01 4.48 7.31
CA LYS A 46 8.04 5.39 7.91
C LYS A 46 8.23 6.83 7.42
N GLU A 47 9.47 7.32 7.44
CA GLU A 47 9.80 8.66 6.95
C GLU A 47 9.48 8.80 5.46
N ALA A 48 9.86 7.79 4.67
CA ALA A 48 9.61 7.76 3.23
C ALA A 48 8.10 7.79 2.91
N LEU A 49 7.31 6.98 3.61
CA LEU A 49 5.86 6.92 3.49
C LEU A 49 5.21 8.26 3.90
N THR A 50 5.69 8.88 4.97
CA THR A 50 5.23 10.20 5.40
C THR A 50 5.54 11.27 4.35
N ASN A 51 6.72 11.24 3.73
CA ASN A 51 7.08 12.18 2.66
C ASN A 51 6.23 11.96 1.40
N TYR A 52 5.95 10.71 1.05
CA TYR A 52 5.01 10.38 -0.02
C TYR A 52 3.60 10.92 0.28
N ALA A 53 3.10 10.72 1.50
CA ALA A 53 1.80 11.24 1.92
C ALA A 53 1.72 12.77 1.85
N LYS A 54 2.78 13.48 2.28
CA LYS A 54 2.85 14.95 2.16
C LYS A 54 2.70 15.39 0.72
N PHE A 55 3.49 14.79 -0.19
CA PHE A 55 3.44 15.12 -1.61
C PHE A 55 2.06 14.83 -2.22
N TYR A 56 1.45 13.70 -1.89
CA TYR A 56 0.09 13.37 -2.33
C TYR A 56 -0.93 14.41 -1.86
N LEU A 57 -0.87 14.82 -0.58
CA LEU A 57 -1.79 15.82 -0.04
C LEU A 57 -1.58 17.21 -0.66
N GLU A 58 -0.33 17.61 -0.94
CA GLU A 58 -0.02 18.86 -1.65
C GLU A 58 -0.67 18.88 -3.04
N LEU A 59 -0.69 17.75 -3.76
CA LEU A 59 -1.40 17.64 -5.03
C LEU A 59 -2.91 17.74 -4.88
N LYS A 60 -3.46 17.31 -3.74
CA LYS A 60 -4.89 17.39 -3.42
C LYS A 60 -5.33 18.74 -2.87
N MET A 61 -4.41 19.66 -2.60
CA MET A 61 -4.73 20.99 -2.08
C MET A 61 -5.58 21.81 -3.05
N PHE A 62 -5.44 21.61 -4.36
CA PHE A 62 -6.11 22.42 -5.36
C PHE A 62 -6.88 21.55 -6.34
N ASP A 63 -8.08 22.00 -6.68
CA ASP A 63 -8.84 21.55 -7.83
C ASP A 63 -8.34 22.32 -9.07
N TYR A 64 -7.68 21.61 -9.96
CA TYR A 64 -7.16 22.15 -11.22
C TYR A 64 -8.15 22.00 -12.38
N ASP A 65 -9.31 21.36 -12.17
CA ASP A 65 -10.34 21.22 -13.21
C ASP A 65 -11.18 22.50 -13.37
N VAL A 66 -10.96 23.51 -12.51
CA VAL A 66 -11.60 24.83 -12.55
C VAL A 66 -10.59 25.96 -12.77
N SER A 67 -11.04 27.08 -13.36
CA SER A 67 -10.21 28.26 -13.61
C SER A 67 -10.81 29.51 -12.95
N PRO A 68 -10.10 30.18 -12.00
CA PRO A 68 -8.80 29.78 -11.44
C PRO A 68 -8.88 28.50 -10.59
N PRO A 69 -7.76 27.78 -10.36
CA PRO A 69 -7.73 26.63 -9.47
C PRO A 69 -8.30 26.96 -8.10
N LYS A 70 -9.11 26.05 -7.55
CA LYS A 70 -9.79 26.25 -6.27
C LYS A 70 -9.09 25.48 -5.16
N GLU A 71 -8.73 26.16 -4.08
CA GLU A 71 -8.22 25.48 -2.88
C GLU A 71 -9.32 24.59 -2.26
N LEU A 72 -9.00 23.31 -2.09
CA LEU A 72 -9.87 22.29 -1.49
C LEU A 72 -9.52 22.01 -0.04
N ILE A 73 -8.23 22.06 0.31
CA ILE A 73 -7.71 21.87 1.66
C ILE A 73 -6.54 22.82 1.92
N THR A 74 -6.47 23.38 3.12
CA THR A 74 -5.43 24.33 3.52
C THR A 74 -4.14 23.64 3.94
N LYS A 75 -3.03 24.39 3.99
CA LYS A 75 -1.74 23.88 4.52
C LYS A 75 -1.85 23.41 5.97
N GLU A 76 -2.65 24.08 6.79
CA GLU A 76 -2.90 23.71 8.19
C GLU A 76 -3.64 22.38 8.27
N GLN A 77 -4.63 22.16 7.40
CA GLN A 77 -5.35 20.89 7.31
C GLN A 77 -4.42 19.76 6.85
N VAL A 78 -3.58 19.99 5.84
CA VAL A 78 -2.55 19.02 5.40
C VAL A 78 -1.62 18.65 6.56
N ARG A 79 -1.11 19.63 7.31
CA ARG A 79 -0.27 19.38 8.49
C ARG A 79 -1.01 18.55 9.54
N SER A 80 -2.29 18.86 9.79
CA SER A 80 -3.13 18.09 10.72
C SER A 80 -3.28 16.63 10.26
N ILE A 81 -3.57 16.39 8.98
CA ILE A 81 -3.68 15.02 8.43
C ILE A 81 -2.37 14.26 8.63
N ILE A 82 -1.24 14.85 8.25
CA ILE A 82 0.07 14.20 8.39
C ILE A 82 0.41 13.87 9.84
N ASN A 83 0.13 14.79 10.78
CA ASN A 83 0.38 14.56 12.19
C ASN A 83 -0.52 13.47 12.79
N ASN A 84 -1.72 13.28 12.24
CA ASN A 84 -2.68 12.26 12.66
C ASN A 84 -2.54 10.94 11.89
N LEU A 85 -1.59 10.83 10.96
CA LEU A 85 -1.36 9.60 10.21
C LEU A 85 -0.77 8.53 11.15
N ASN A 86 -1.61 7.57 11.54
CA ASN A 86 -1.17 6.45 12.38
C ASN A 86 -0.43 5.40 11.54
N PHE A 87 0.90 5.43 11.60
CA PHE A 87 1.74 4.46 10.91
C PHE A 87 1.53 3.03 11.43
N GLU A 88 1.28 2.84 12.73
CA GLU A 88 1.09 1.50 13.31
C GLU A 88 -0.17 0.82 12.77
N ASP A 89 -1.26 1.57 12.62
CA ASP A 89 -2.47 1.04 11.99
C ASP A 89 -2.20 0.65 10.52
N PHE A 90 -1.38 1.45 9.83
CA PHE A 90 -1.00 1.18 8.44
C PHE A 90 -0.06 -0.02 8.27
N LYS A 91 0.70 -0.42 9.32
CA LYS A 91 1.60 -1.59 9.26
C LYS A 91 0.88 -2.88 8.88
N ILE A 92 -0.41 -3.00 9.16
CA ILE A 92 -1.21 -4.15 8.73
C ILE A 92 -1.21 -4.29 7.20
N SER A 93 -1.37 -3.16 6.48
CA SER A 93 -1.27 -3.12 5.02
C SER A 93 0.11 -3.49 4.52
N LEU A 94 1.16 -3.07 5.23
CA LEU A 94 2.55 -3.43 4.92
C LEU A 94 2.79 -4.92 5.12
N TYR A 95 2.37 -5.51 6.23
CA TYR A 95 2.51 -6.94 6.47
C TYR A 95 1.82 -7.78 5.40
N SER A 96 0.58 -7.42 5.04
CA SER A 96 -0.15 -8.13 4.01
C SER A 96 0.48 -7.99 2.62
N SER A 97 1.09 -6.84 2.32
CA SER A 97 1.65 -6.59 0.98
C SER A 97 3.07 -7.16 0.84
N LEU A 98 3.86 -7.08 1.90
CA LEU A 98 5.25 -7.54 1.92
C LEU A 98 5.37 -9.03 2.28
N SER A 99 4.29 -9.69 2.72
CA SER A 99 4.27 -11.15 2.93
C SER A 99 4.48 -11.95 1.65
N PHE A 100 4.21 -11.36 0.49
CA PHE A 100 4.46 -11.97 -0.82
C PHE A 100 5.95 -11.96 -1.22
N ILE A 101 6.79 -11.18 -0.53
CA ILE A 101 8.24 -11.19 -0.75
C ILE A 101 8.84 -12.36 0.01
N SER A 102 9.59 -13.24 -0.68
CA SER A 102 10.29 -14.35 -0.03
C SER A 102 11.24 -13.84 1.06
N GLN A 103 11.42 -14.61 2.13
CA GLN A 103 12.35 -14.27 3.21
C GLN A 103 13.79 -13.99 2.72
N GLU A 104 14.26 -14.71 1.70
CA GLU A 104 15.59 -14.52 1.09
C GLU A 104 15.72 -13.11 0.49
N ASN A 105 14.83 -12.75 -0.45
CA ASN A 105 14.78 -11.40 -1.01
C ASN A 105 14.61 -10.31 0.06
N LEU A 106 13.82 -10.58 1.12
CA LEU A 106 13.66 -9.62 2.21
C LEU A 106 14.96 -9.41 2.99
N LYS A 107 15.74 -10.47 3.23
CA LYS A 107 17.08 -10.37 3.83
C LYS A 107 18.05 -9.59 2.94
N GLU A 108 18.02 -9.78 1.63
CA GLU A 108 18.83 -8.99 0.69
C GLU A 108 18.46 -7.50 0.73
N LEU A 109 17.16 -7.18 0.74
CA LEU A 109 16.68 -5.80 0.87
C LEU A 109 17.13 -5.16 2.19
N ILE A 110 17.07 -5.90 3.29
CA ILE A 110 17.56 -5.44 4.60
C ILE A 110 19.07 -5.14 4.53
N GLN A 111 19.86 -6.05 3.97
CA GLN A 111 21.31 -5.86 3.85
C GLN A 111 21.65 -4.65 2.97
N PHE A 112 20.96 -4.49 1.85
CA PHE A 112 21.12 -3.34 0.97
C PHE A 112 20.88 -2.03 1.72
N HIS A 113 19.74 -1.90 2.42
CA HIS A 113 19.40 -0.67 3.13
C HIS A 113 20.35 -0.40 4.31
N LYS A 114 20.77 -1.43 5.06
CA LYS A 114 21.80 -1.28 6.11
C LYS A 114 23.11 -0.74 5.54
N LYS A 115 23.54 -1.21 4.36
CA LYS A 115 24.79 -0.79 3.72
C LYS A 115 24.79 0.69 3.33
N ILE A 116 23.64 1.22 2.91
CA ILE A 116 23.51 2.61 2.47
C ILE A 116 23.00 3.56 3.57
N GLY A 117 22.69 3.04 4.77
CA GLY A 117 22.09 3.84 5.85
C GLY A 117 20.62 4.21 5.61
N GLY A 118 19.91 3.43 4.79
CA GLY A 118 18.48 3.61 4.53
C GLY A 118 18.09 4.84 3.71
N GLN A 119 19.05 5.54 3.08
CA GLN A 119 18.78 6.71 2.23
C GLN A 119 19.71 6.70 1.01
N LEU A 120 19.22 7.17 -0.14
CA LEU A 120 20.04 7.30 -1.35
C LEU A 120 20.69 8.68 -1.48
N SER A 121 20.07 9.73 -0.92
CA SER A 121 20.67 11.06 -0.78
C SER A 121 20.02 11.82 0.37
N LYS A 122 20.67 12.92 0.80
CA LYS A 122 20.16 13.79 1.87
C LYS A 122 18.74 14.26 1.56
N ASN A 123 17.81 14.02 2.49
CA ASN A 123 16.38 14.37 2.37
C ASN A 123 15.65 13.70 1.20
N ASN A 124 16.21 12.63 0.62
CA ASN A 124 15.56 11.86 -0.44
C ASN A 124 15.33 10.43 0.04
N SER A 125 14.09 10.18 0.43
CA SER A 125 13.65 8.86 0.86
C SER A 125 13.12 8.11 -0.34
N VAL A 126 13.80 7.03 -0.73
CA VAL A 126 13.27 6.07 -1.70
C VAL A 126 12.83 4.84 -0.92
N PHE A 127 11.66 4.32 -1.26
CA PHE A 127 11.12 3.12 -0.62
C PHE A 127 10.43 2.24 -1.66
N LEU A 128 10.31 0.96 -1.34
CA LEU A 128 9.56 0.01 -2.16
C LEU A 128 8.08 0.14 -1.85
N ILE A 129 7.28 0.41 -2.88
CA ILE A 129 5.83 0.50 -2.77
C ILE A 129 5.18 -0.47 -3.75
N THR A 130 4.19 -1.23 -3.29
CA THR A 130 3.33 -2.03 -4.16
C THR A 130 2.05 -1.26 -4.48
N PRO A 131 1.33 -1.59 -5.56
CA PRO A 131 0.03 -0.96 -5.85
C PRO A 131 -0.96 -1.03 -4.69
N THR A 132 -0.95 -2.13 -3.91
CA THR A 132 -1.80 -2.29 -2.72
C THR A 132 -1.43 -1.31 -1.61
N ILE A 133 -0.13 -1.14 -1.35
CA ILE A 133 0.34 -0.17 -0.33
C ILE A 133 -0.03 1.24 -0.77
N ASP A 134 0.18 1.58 -2.03
CA ASP A 134 -0.18 2.88 -2.60
C ASP A 134 -1.68 3.18 -2.46
N LEU A 135 -2.52 2.25 -2.91
CA LEU A 135 -3.97 2.39 -2.86
C LEU A 135 -4.47 2.51 -1.42
N ASN A 136 -4.00 1.65 -0.51
CA ASN A 136 -4.43 1.68 0.89
C ASN A 136 -4.06 3.00 1.57
N LEU A 137 -2.86 3.52 1.31
CA LEU A 137 -2.43 4.80 1.86
C LEU A 137 -3.29 5.94 1.31
N LYS A 138 -3.49 6.00 0.00
CA LYS A 138 -4.32 7.03 -0.64
C LYS A 138 -5.75 7.00 -0.12
N ASN A 139 -6.35 5.83 0.02
CA ASN A 139 -7.69 5.69 0.59
C ASN A 139 -7.76 6.20 2.03
N GLN A 140 -6.74 5.91 2.85
CA GLN A 140 -6.68 6.43 4.21
C GLN A 140 -6.56 7.96 4.23
N LEU A 141 -5.71 8.53 3.37
CA LEU A 141 -5.54 9.98 3.26
C LEU A 141 -6.81 10.67 2.73
N ASP A 142 -7.45 10.12 1.71
CA ASP A 142 -8.69 10.64 1.14
C ASP A 142 -9.83 10.60 2.18
N TYR A 143 -9.92 9.52 2.97
CA TYR A 143 -10.87 9.45 4.09
C TYR A 143 -10.61 10.54 5.15
N MET A 144 -9.34 10.82 5.48
CA MET A 144 -8.98 11.89 6.40
C MET A 144 -9.31 13.28 5.84
N ILE A 145 -9.13 13.50 4.53
CA ILE A 145 -9.54 14.73 3.85
C ILE A 145 -11.05 14.94 4.00
N GLU A 146 -11.85 13.93 3.69
CA GLU A 146 -13.31 14.03 3.75
C GLU A 146 -13.82 14.27 5.19
N ASN A 147 -13.21 13.66 6.20
CA ASN A 147 -13.58 13.89 7.59
C ASN A 147 -13.28 15.32 8.07
N ILE A 148 -12.26 15.97 7.50
CA ILE A 148 -11.95 17.36 7.83
C ILE A 148 -12.93 18.33 7.18
N LYS A 149 -13.48 18.00 5.99
CA LYS A 149 -14.50 18.85 5.33
C LYS A 149 -15.86 18.81 6.02
N ASN A 150 -16.16 17.72 6.72
CA ASN A 150 -17.44 17.50 7.40
C ASN A 150 -17.47 17.98 8.86
N ASN A 151 -16.36 18.53 9.37
CA ASN A 151 -16.24 19.14 10.69
C ASN A 151 -15.97 20.64 10.57
#